data_AF-A0A1U7Y196-F1
#
_entry.id   AF-A0A1U7Y196-F1
#
_cell.length_a   1.000
_cell.length_b   1.000
_cell.length_c   1.000
_cell.angle_alpha   90.00
_cell.angle_beta   90.00
_cell.angle_gamma   90.00
#
_symmetry.space_group_name_H-M   'P 1'
#
loop_
_entity.id
_entity.type
_entity.pdbx_description
1 polymer ?
#
loop_
_entity_poly.entity_id
_entity_poly.type
_entity_poly.pdbx_seq_one_letter_code
_entity_poly.pdbx_strand_id
1 'polypeptide(L)'
;MENFENKPKSNLDETETVNLGDSETIKETRVRIHRSPSKKEEYVRFLKEYEDIFAWSYDNMTSFSTSIVAHKLPTNPMFHRMLKKYAAIGWTEECQKVFDKIKEYLSKPPVLVPPET
;
A
#
# COMPACT_ATOMS: atom_id res chain seq x y z
N MET A 1 -13.22 10.30 19.55
CA MET A 1 -12.17 10.43 18.52
C MET A 1 -11.02 9.58 19.00
N GLU A 2 -10.97 8.33 18.54
CA GLU A 2 -9.89 7.41 18.89
C GLU A 2 -8.89 7.39 17.73
N ASN A 3 -7.64 7.72 18.05
CA ASN A 3 -6.55 7.84 17.11
C ASN A 3 -6.26 6.47 16.48
N PHE A 4 -6.49 6.34 15.16
CA PHE A 4 -6.08 5.17 14.37
C PHE A 4 -4.59 5.23 13.97
N GLU A 5 -3.74 5.90 14.75
CA GLU A 5 -2.32 6.03 14.46
C GLU A 5 -1.47 5.33 15.52
N ASN A 6 -0.58 4.48 15.01
CA ASN A 6 0.52 3.78 15.69
C ASN A 6 0.17 2.48 16.43
N LYS A 7 -0.18 1.45 15.66
CA LYS A 7 0.33 0.11 16.00
C LYS A 7 1.76 0.00 15.44
N PRO A 8 2.81 -0.17 16.28
CA PRO A 8 4.15 -0.42 15.77
C PRO A 8 4.13 -1.70 14.92
N LYS A 9 4.47 -1.57 13.63
CA LYS A 9 4.71 -2.70 12.74
C LYS A 9 6.01 -3.34 13.22
N SER A 10 5.91 -4.40 14.03
CA SER A 10 7.03 -5.03 14.76
C SER A 10 8.17 -5.56 13.88
N ASN A 11 8.01 -5.53 12.55
CA ASN A 11 9.00 -5.93 11.55
C ASN A 11 9.68 -4.75 10.82
N LEU A 12 9.32 -3.49 11.11
CA LEU A 12 9.96 -2.32 10.49
C LEU A 12 11.27 -1.91 11.19
N ASP A 13 11.37 -2.13 12.51
CA ASP A 13 12.51 -1.70 13.32
C ASP A 13 13.80 -2.50 13.04
N GLU A 14 13.70 -3.62 12.32
CA GLU A 14 14.87 -4.42 11.91
C GLU A 14 15.43 -4.03 10.53
N THR A 15 15.09 -2.86 10.00
CA THR A 15 15.56 -2.41 8.68
C THR A 15 16.13 -0.99 8.73
N GLU A 16 17.15 -0.74 7.93
CA GLU A 16 17.78 0.57 7.76
C GLU A 16 17.49 1.11 6.35
N THR A 17 17.39 2.44 6.25
CA THR A 17 17.22 3.13 4.97
C THR A 17 18.56 3.23 4.25
N VAL A 18 18.55 2.93 2.95
CA VAL A 18 19.69 3.09 2.05
C VAL A 18 19.23 3.84 0.82
N ASN A 19 19.97 4.88 0.44
CA ASN A 19 19.79 5.57 -0.84
C ASN A 19 20.55 4.81 -1.94
N LEU A 20 19.81 4.35 -2.96
CA LEU A 20 20.39 3.68 -4.12
C LEU A 20 20.81 4.67 -5.22
N GLY A 21 20.25 5.88 -5.24
CA GLY A 21 20.58 6.92 -6.20
C GLY A 21 21.79 7.76 -5.78
N ASP A 22 21.83 9.00 -6.25
CA ASP A 22 22.89 9.97 -5.98
C ASP A 22 22.43 11.08 -5.02
N SER A 23 23.21 12.17 -4.92
CA SER A 23 22.89 13.31 -4.06
C SER A 23 21.73 14.18 -4.58
N GLU A 24 21.39 14.06 -5.86
CA GLU A 24 20.34 14.86 -6.51
C GLU A 24 19.03 14.05 -6.65
N THR A 25 19.16 12.75 -6.85
CA THR A 25 18.08 11.79 -7.05
C THR A 25 18.02 10.79 -5.91
N ILE A 26 17.15 11.07 -4.94
CA ILE A 26 16.97 10.21 -3.77
C ILE A 26 16.08 9.01 -4.13
N LYS A 27 16.65 7.81 -4.02
CA LYS A 27 15.99 6.52 -4.30
C LYS A 27 16.14 5.59 -3.10
N GLU A 28 15.32 5.86 -2.09
CA GLU A 28 15.42 5.18 -0.80
C GLU A 28 14.73 3.82 -0.79
N THR A 29 15.44 2.81 -0.27
CA THR A 29 14.89 1.50 0.05
C THR A 29 15.28 1.09 1.46
N ARG A 30 14.69 0.00 1.97
CA ARG A 30 14.97 -0.53 3.32
C ARG A 30 15.63 -1.90 3.23
N VAL A 31 16.77 -2.05 3.90
CA VAL A 31 17.54 -3.31 3.97
C VAL A 31 17.58 -3.79 5.43
N ARG A 32 17.54 -5.10 5.67
CA ARG A 32 17.52 -5.66 7.04
C ARG A 32 18.85 -5.44 7.78
N ILE A 33 18.79 -4.96 9.03
CA ILE A 33 19.94 -4.59 9.88
C ILE A 33 20.74 -5.78 10.42
N HIS A 34 20.15 -6.97 10.48
CA HIS A 34 20.79 -8.19 11.01
C HIS A 34 21.68 -8.87 9.95
N ARG A 35 22.55 -8.11 9.29
CA ARG A 35 23.53 -8.62 8.32
C ARG A 35 24.91 -8.06 8.65
N SER A 36 25.97 -8.81 8.30
CA SER A 36 27.33 -8.29 8.42
C SER A 36 27.51 -7.09 7.47
N PRO A 37 28.38 -6.11 7.82
CA PRO A 37 28.64 -4.95 6.97
C PRO A 37 29.05 -5.33 5.54
N SER A 38 29.87 -6.38 5.39
CA SER A 38 30.29 -6.89 4.08
C SER A 38 29.14 -7.43 3.24
N LYS A 39 28.19 -8.14 3.87
CA LYS A 39 27.02 -8.66 3.14
C LYS A 39 26.04 -7.56 2.79
N LYS A 40 25.82 -6.61 3.69
CA LYS A 40 25.02 -5.42 3.40
C LYS A 40 25.53 -4.70 2.15
N GLU A 41 26.84 -4.44 2.08
CA GLU A 41 27.44 -3.75 0.93
C GLU A 41 27.24 -4.52 -0.39
N GLU A 42 27.37 -5.85 -0.36
CA GLU A 42 27.09 -6.72 -1.50
C GLU A 42 25.63 -6.58 -1.98
N TYR A 43 24.67 -6.56 -1.05
CA TYR A 43 23.25 -6.36 -1.38
C TYR A 43 22.96 -4.96 -1.90
N VAL A 44 23.52 -3.92 -1.28
CA VAL A 44 23.32 -2.53 -1.73
C VAL A 44 23.87 -2.36 -3.14
N ARG A 45 25.04 -2.92 -3.42
CA ARG A 45 25.62 -2.92 -4.78
C ARG A 45 24.72 -3.62 -5.78
N PHE A 46 24.23 -4.82 -5.46
CA PHE A 46 23.29 -5.55 -6.30
C PHE A 46 22.01 -4.75 -6.58
N LEU A 47 21.45 -4.10 -5.56
CA LEU A 47 20.24 -3.28 -5.73
C LEU A 47 20.49 -2.02 -6.59
N LYS A 48 21.69 -1.44 -6.51
CA LYS A 48 22.09 -0.33 -7.40
C LYS A 48 22.27 -0.76 -8.86
N GLU A 49 22.77 -1.97 -9.09
CA GLU A 49 22.91 -2.51 -10.45
C GLU A 49 21.56 -2.66 -11.18
N TYR A 50 20.48 -2.88 -10.42
CA TYR A 50 19.11 -3.03 -10.92
C TYR A 50 18.20 -1.86 -10.54
N GLU A 51 18.77 -0.67 -10.39
CA GLU A 51 18.03 0.52 -9.98
C GLU A 51 16.88 0.88 -10.96
N ASP A 52 17.02 0.58 -12.24
CA ASP A 52 16.06 0.85 -13.31
C ASP A 52 14.83 -0.09 -13.33
N ILE A 53 14.91 -1.22 -12.64
CA ILE A 53 13.78 -2.16 -12.48
C ILE A 53 12.69 -1.59 -11.56
N PHE A 54 13.06 -0.69 -10.64
CA PHE A 54 12.14 -0.14 -9.65
C PHE A 54 11.39 1.08 -10.17
N ALA A 55 10.11 1.16 -9.81
CA ALA A 55 9.30 2.35 -10.03
C ALA A 55 9.50 3.35 -8.89
N TRP A 56 10.59 4.14 -8.94
CA TRP A 56 10.89 5.17 -7.93
C TRP A 56 9.88 6.31 -7.93
N SER A 57 9.34 6.61 -9.10
CA SER A 57 8.19 7.49 -9.28
C SER A 57 7.18 6.85 -10.23
N TYR A 58 5.97 7.43 -10.26
CA TYR A 58 4.96 7.04 -11.25
C TYR A 58 5.44 7.18 -12.70
N ASP A 59 6.31 8.14 -12.97
CA ASP A 59 6.87 8.35 -14.31
C ASP A 59 7.79 7.20 -14.74
N ASN A 60 8.33 6.42 -13.80
CA ASN A 60 9.11 5.22 -14.10
C ASN A 60 8.25 4.01 -14.50
N MET A 61 6.92 4.09 -14.38
CA MET A 61 5.98 3.06 -14.86
C MET A 61 5.55 3.32 -16.32
N THR A 62 6.52 3.48 -17.23
CA THR A 62 6.27 3.83 -18.64
C THR A 62 5.55 2.74 -19.44
N SER A 63 5.48 1.51 -18.92
CA SER A 63 4.78 0.38 -19.56
C SER A 63 3.27 0.35 -19.32
N PHE A 64 2.72 1.23 -18.47
CA PHE A 64 1.29 1.29 -18.17
C PHE A 64 0.74 2.70 -18.36
N SER A 65 -0.40 2.80 -19.05
CA SER A 65 -1.14 4.06 -19.10
C SER A 65 -1.52 4.45 -17.67
N THR A 66 -1.31 5.71 -17.29
CA THR A 66 -1.74 6.27 -15.99
C THR A 66 -3.25 6.10 -15.76
N SER A 67 -4.03 5.92 -16.83
CA SER A 67 -5.47 5.58 -16.78
C SER A 67 -5.76 4.17 -16.27
N ILE A 68 -4.81 3.24 -16.37
CA ILE A 68 -4.92 1.86 -15.89
C ILE A 68 -4.55 1.80 -14.39
N VAL A 69 -3.51 2.54 -14.00
CA VAL A 69 -3.00 2.55 -12.62
C VAL A 69 -3.88 3.39 -11.68
N ALA A 70 -4.48 4.47 -12.20
CA ALA A 70 -5.52 5.22 -11.51
C ALA A 70 -6.90 4.60 -11.80
N HIS A 71 -7.29 3.59 -11.02
CA HIS A 71 -8.68 3.16 -10.99
C HIS A 71 -9.54 4.27 -10.39
N LYS A 72 -10.01 5.19 -11.24
CA LYS A 72 -11.05 6.15 -10.88
C LYS A 72 -12.33 5.33 -10.75
N LEU A 73 -12.62 4.86 -9.53
CA LEU A 73 -13.91 4.26 -9.22
C LEU A 73 -14.96 5.23 -9.76
N PRO A 74 -15.90 4.78 -10.61
CA PRO A 74 -17.00 5.61 -11.06
C PRO A 74 -17.88 5.93 -9.86
N THR A 75 -17.50 6.97 -9.11
CA THR A 75 -18.27 7.45 -7.97
C THR A 75 -19.44 8.23 -8.55
N ASN A 76 -20.64 7.63 -8.52
CA ASN A 76 -21.85 8.36 -8.87
C ASN A 76 -21.96 9.62 -7.97
N PRO A 77 -22.07 10.83 -8.53
CA PRO A 77 -22.10 12.09 -7.76
C PRO A 77 -23.15 12.12 -6.63
N MET A 78 -24.21 11.33 -6.76
CA MET A 78 -25.25 11.19 -5.74
C MET A 78 -24.77 10.47 -4.48
N PHE A 79 -23.70 9.64 -4.56
CA PHE A 79 -23.11 9.00 -3.38
C PHE A 79 -22.61 10.02 -2.37
N HIS A 80 -22.03 11.13 -2.82
CA HIS A 80 -21.55 12.17 -1.91
C HIS A 80 -22.69 12.81 -1.11
N ARG A 81 -23.87 13.00 -1.74
CA ARG A 81 -25.08 13.50 -1.07
C ARG A 81 -25.67 12.46 -0.12
N MET A 82 -25.62 11.18 -0.49
CA MET A 82 -26.08 10.07 0.36
C MET A 82 -25.20 9.94 1.61
N LEU A 83 -23.87 9.93 1.46
CA LEU A 83 -22.93 9.84 2.60
C LEU A 83 -23.15 10.94 3.64
N LYS A 84 -23.40 12.19 3.20
CA LYS A 84 -23.75 13.30 4.11
C LYS A 84 -25.05 13.06 4.87
N LYS A 85 -26.06 12.47 4.22
CA LYS A 85 -27.34 12.11 4.85
C LYS A 85 -27.19 10.96 5.85
N TYR A 86 -26.43 9.92 5.50
CA TYR A 86 -26.17 8.79 6.40
C TYR A 86 -25.27 9.17 7.58
N ALA A 87 -24.32 10.08 7.39
CA ALA A 87 -23.52 10.63 8.49
C ALA A 87 -24.39 11.34 9.56
N ALA A 88 -25.51 11.94 9.15
CA ALA A 88 -26.49 12.53 10.07
C ALA A 88 -27.42 11.50 10.74
N ILE A 89 -27.54 10.29 10.19
CA ILE A 89 -28.43 9.22 10.72
C ILE A 89 -27.78 8.45 11.88
N GLY A 90 -26.49 8.68 12.15
CA GLY A 90 -25.79 8.05 13.27
C GLY A 90 -25.55 6.56 13.06
N TRP A 91 -24.59 6.03 13.80
CA TRP A 91 -24.24 4.60 13.76
C TRP A 91 -25.21 3.81 14.65
N THR A 92 -26.05 2.96 14.06
CA THR A 92 -27.00 2.12 14.80
C THR A 92 -26.44 0.74 15.11
N GLU A 93 -27.11 -0.03 15.97
CA GLU A 93 -26.72 -1.41 16.27
C GLU A 93 -26.80 -2.31 15.01
N GLU A 94 -27.75 -2.05 14.11
CA GLU A 94 -27.83 -2.70 12.81
C GLU A 94 -26.64 -2.34 11.91
N CYS A 95 -26.18 -1.08 11.92
CA CYS A 95 -24.97 -0.68 11.20
C CYS A 95 -23.74 -1.47 11.71
N GLN A 96 -23.63 -1.64 13.03
CA GLN A 96 -22.57 -2.44 13.65
C GLN A 96 -22.63 -3.90 13.19
N LYS A 97 -23.81 -4.54 13.24
CA LYS A 97 -24.01 -5.93 12.79
C LYS A 97 -23.65 -6.14 11.32
N VAL A 98 -24.04 -5.22 10.44
CA VAL A 98 -23.68 -5.28 9.02
C VAL A 98 -22.18 -5.13 8.82
N PHE A 99 -21.55 -4.20 9.54
CA PHE A 99 -20.11 -3.97 9.46
C PHE A 99 -19.30 -5.17 9.94
N ASP A 100 -19.72 -5.81 11.04
CA ASP A 100 -19.05 -7.01 11.56
C ASP A 100 -19.17 -8.19 10.59
N LYS A 101 -20.33 -8.36 9.93
CA LYS A 101 -20.51 -9.36 8.87
C LYS A 101 -19.61 -9.09 7.66
N ILE A 102 -19.44 -7.81 7.28
CA ILE A 102 -18.51 -7.43 6.20
C ILE A 102 -17.07 -7.72 6.62
N LYS A 103 -16.67 -7.39 7.85
CA LYS A 103 -15.35 -7.74 8.38
C LYS A 103 -15.10 -9.24 8.36
N GLU A 104 -16.09 -10.03 8.75
CA GLU A 104 -16.02 -11.49 8.70
C GLU A 104 -15.80 -11.98 7.27
N TYR A 105 -16.58 -11.47 6.31
CA TYR A 105 -16.43 -11.82 4.89
C TYR A 105 -15.03 -11.44 4.36
N LEU A 106 -14.55 -10.24 4.68
CA LEU A 106 -13.23 -9.76 4.24
C LEU A 106 -12.06 -10.45 4.95
N SER A 107 -12.31 -11.14 6.08
CA SER A 107 -11.29 -11.96 6.74
C SER A 107 -10.92 -13.20 5.92
N LYS A 108 -11.81 -13.64 5.01
CA LYS A 108 -11.65 -14.79 4.14
C LYS A 108 -12.18 -14.45 2.74
N PRO A 109 -11.51 -13.54 2.02
CA PRO A 109 -11.97 -13.15 0.70
C PRO A 109 -12.00 -14.37 -0.21
N PRO A 110 -13.04 -14.53 -1.05
CA PRO A 110 -13.07 -15.61 -2.02
C PRO A 110 -11.83 -15.53 -2.91
N VAL A 111 -11.13 -16.65 -3.04
CA VAL A 111 -9.99 -16.74 -3.95
C VAL A 111 -10.54 -16.60 -5.36
N LEU A 112 -10.08 -15.57 -6.07
CA LEU A 112 -10.39 -15.39 -7.49
C LEU A 112 -9.72 -16.53 -8.24
N VAL A 113 -10.51 -17.49 -8.70
CA VAL A 113 -10.03 -18.57 -9.55
C VAL A 113 -9.90 -18.02 -10.98
N PRO A 114 -8.77 -18.24 -11.66
CA PRO A 114 -8.66 -17.91 -13.08
C PRO A 114 -9.77 -18.62 -13.88
N PRO A 115 -10.38 -17.96 -14.87
CA PRO A 115 -11.33 -18.62 -15.76
C PRO A 115 -10.63 -19.73 -16.54
N GLU A 116 -11.29 -20.89 -16.67
CA GLU A 116 -10.81 -21.99 -17.52
C GLU A 116 -10.87 -21.53 -18.99
N THR A 117 -9.73 -21.62 -19.68
CA THR A 117 -9.54 -21.28 -21.10
C THR A 117 -10.19 -22.28 -22.02
#